data_AF-A0A4Z1GXV9-F1
#
_entry.id   AF-A0A4Z1GXV9-F1
#
_cell.length_a   1.000
_cell.length_b   1.000
_cell.length_c   1.000
_cell.angle_alpha   90.00
_cell.angle_beta   90.00
_cell.angle_gamma   90.00
#
_symmetry.space_group_name_H-M   'P 1'
#
loop_
_entity.id
_entity.type
_entity.pdbx_description
1 polymer ?
#
loop_
_entity_poly.entity_id
_entity_poly.type
_entity_poly.pdbx_seq_one_letter_code
_entity_poly.pdbx_strand_id
1 'polypeptide(L)'
;MDAANDPHEIILVIASKKLGLEKTDVENGRLSMIFVAASVGVPIARLYIQSHPFTCAALIALDSNIANVNYSDILPDPLSPTFDPSTVLAPDCSLPQYIEARTRLTSVFDLSVPNSESMDRRAGPKLLPYADNPKLIGTDGKGLWLTVVGHDPVTFADVSLERMGTPKSMSMRFTNPYWAKYNAGLVSITDEDRCEGVKIASGCGHFIQIDDPDLVAEEIKVILKKLDLA
;
A
#
# COMPACT_ATOMS: atom_id res chain seq x y z
N MET A 1 18.45 -0.73 1.02
CA MET A 1 17.72 0.32 0.29
C MET A 1 17.26 1.34 1.30
N ASP A 2 17.65 2.59 1.11
CA ASP A 2 17.04 3.73 1.79
C ASP A 2 15.81 4.13 0.98
N ALA A 3 14.63 3.69 1.43
CA ALA A 3 13.37 3.85 0.71
C ALA A 3 12.98 5.32 0.46
N ALA A 4 13.55 6.28 1.20
CA ALA A 4 13.31 7.69 0.97
C ALA A 4 14.35 8.28 0.00
N ASN A 5 15.65 8.05 0.24
CA ASN A 5 16.71 8.74 -0.47
C ASN A 5 17.12 8.07 -1.80
N ASP A 6 17.06 6.73 -1.90
CA ASP A 6 17.47 6.03 -3.13
C ASP A 6 16.61 6.46 -4.33
N PRO A 7 15.26 6.55 -4.24
CA PRO A 7 14.44 7.08 -5.33
C PRO A 7 14.75 8.56 -5.66
N HIS A 8 15.09 9.36 -4.64
CA HIS A 8 15.39 10.78 -4.83
C HIS A 8 16.60 10.99 -5.72
N GLU A 9 17.68 10.27 -5.45
CA GLU A 9 18.90 10.36 -6.26
C GLU A 9 18.64 9.95 -7.72
N ILE A 10 17.82 8.92 -7.95
CA ILE A 10 17.42 8.50 -9.31
C ILE A 10 16.63 9.62 -10.00
N ILE A 11 15.67 10.23 -9.30
CA ILE A 11 14.86 11.35 -9.81
C ILE A 11 15.76 12.54 -10.18
N LEU A 12 16.71 12.91 -9.31
CA LEU A 12 17.65 14.00 -9.57
C LEU A 12 18.51 13.74 -10.81
N VAL A 13 19.00 12.50 -10.98
CA VAL A 13 19.75 12.11 -12.18
C VAL A 13 18.89 12.24 -13.44
N ILE A 14 17.64 11.78 -13.41
CA ILE A 14 16.73 11.90 -14.56
C ILE A 14 16.42 13.37 -14.85
N ALA A 15 16.09 14.15 -13.83
CA ALA A 15 15.76 15.57 -13.94
C ALA A 15 16.91 16.36 -14.59
N SER A 16 18.15 16.16 -14.11
CA SER A 16 19.33 16.80 -14.68
C SER A 16 19.62 16.33 -16.10
N LYS A 17 19.65 15.00 -16.33
CA LYS A 17 20.12 14.45 -17.61
C LYS A 17 19.10 14.50 -18.73
N LYS A 18 17.80 14.57 -18.42
CA LYS A 18 16.72 14.50 -19.41
C LYS A 18 15.90 15.78 -19.51
N LEU A 19 15.80 16.55 -18.42
CA LEU A 19 14.92 17.73 -18.36
C LEU A 19 15.69 19.04 -18.18
N GLY A 20 17.00 18.99 -17.95
CA GLY A 20 17.82 20.18 -17.71
C GLY A 20 17.43 20.92 -16.42
N LEU A 21 16.90 20.17 -15.45
CA LEU A 21 16.49 20.69 -14.15
C LEU A 21 17.59 20.43 -13.12
N GLU A 22 17.89 21.45 -12.33
CA GLU A 22 18.81 21.33 -11.20
C GLU A 22 18.09 20.76 -9.98
N LYS A 23 18.84 20.33 -8.97
CA LYS A 23 18.27 19.80 -7.72
C LYS A 23 17.25 20.75 -7.09
N THR A 24 17.57 22.05 -7.05
CA THR A 24 16.67 23.08 -6.51
C THR A 24 15.39 23.25 -7.32
N ASP A 25 15.39 22.94 -8.61
CA ASP A 25 14.17 22.96 -9.41
C ASP A 25 13.22 21.84 -8.96
N VAL A 26 13.76 20.64 -8.75
CA VAL A 26 12.98 19.49 -8.27
C VAL A 26 12.44 19.74 -6.86
N GLU A 27 13.30 20.19 -5.94
CA GLU A 27 12.94 20.42 -4.53
C GLU A 27 11.97 21.60 -4.32
N ASN A 28 11.93 22.55 -5.26
CA ASN A 28 10.96 23.64 -5.25
C ASN A 28 9.68 23.32 -6.06
N GLY A 29 9.50 22.06 -6.48
CA GLY A 29 8.27 21.60 -7.14
C GLY A 29 8.13 21.99 -8.62
N ARG A 30 9.21 22.47 -9.27
CA ARG A 30 9.22 22.76 -10.71
C ARG A 30 9.06 21.49 -11.55
N LEU A 31 9.48 20.34 -11.01
CA LEU A 31 9.16 19.03 -11.56
C LEU A 31 7.94 18.46 -10.82
N SER A 32 6.77 18.49 -11.45
CA SER A 32 5.56 17.88 -10.89
C SER A 32 5.54 16.37 -11.18
N MET A 33 5.71 15.55 -10.15
CA MET A 33 5.68 14.10 -10.26
C MET A 33 4.33 13.51 -9.84
N ILE A 34 3.93 12.42 -10.50
CA ILE A 34 2.82 11.57 -10.12
C ILE A 34 3.39 10.19 -9.79
N PHE A 35 3.24 9.74 -8.55
CA PHE A 35 3.57 8.36 -8.18
C PHE A 35 2.38 7.45 -8.45
N VAL A 36 2.59 6.40 -9.23
CA VAL A 36 1.65 5.27 -9.35
C VAL A 36 2.31 4.09 -8.65
N ALA A 37 1.82 3.75 -7.48
CA ALA A 37 2.50 2.86 -6.54
C ALA A 37 1.60 1.69 -6.17
N ALA A 38 2.12 0.48 -6.24
CA ALA A 38 1.39 -0.74 -5.89
C ALA A 38 2.06 -1.47 -4.73
N SER A 39 1.27 -2.09 -3.85
CA SER A 39 1.78 -2.93 -2.76
C SER A 39 2.84 -2.20 -1.93
N VAL A 40 4.06 -2.73 -1.80
CA VAL A 40 5.21 -2.14 -1.09
C VAL A 40 5.67 -0.80 -1.68
N GLY A 41 5.36 -0.53 -2.94
CA GLY A 41 5.63 0.76 -3.56
C GLY A 41 4.89 1.91 -2.87
N VAL A 42 3.72 1.66 -2.27
CA VAL A 42 2.95 2.70 -1.57
C VAL A 42 3.66 3.20 -0.32
N PRO A 43 4.08 2.36 0.65
CA PRO A 43 4.86 2.85 1.78
C PRO A 43 6.21 3.47 1.37
N ILE A 44 6.85 2.98 0.30
CA ILE A 44 8.04 3.64 -0.27
C ILE A 44 7.71 5.06 -0.74
N ALA A 45 6.66 5.23 -1.55
CA ALA A 45 6.23 6.53 -2.04
C ALA A 45 5.85 7.47 -0.89
N ARG A 46 5.17 6.97 0.16
CA ARG A 46 4.86 7.75 1.37
C ARG A 46 6.14 8.25 2.05
N LEU A 47 7.13 7.39 2.24
CA LEU A 47 8.41 7.76 2.87
C LEU A 47 9.20 8.76 2.03
N TYR A 48 9.21 8.58 0.72
CA TYR A 48 9.81 9.52 -0.22
C TYR A 48 9.17 10.91 -0.09
N ILE A 49 7.84 11.00 -0.22
CA ILE A 49 7.12 12.28 -0.20
C ILE A 49 7.25 12.97 1.16
N GLN A 50 7.24 12.19 2.26
CA GLN A 50 7.46 12.72 3.60
C GLN A 50 8.86 13.33 3.77
N SER A 51 9.87 12.70 3.18
CA SER A 51 11.27 13.16 3.28
C SER A 51 11.61 14.28 2.29
N HIS A 52 10.89 14.35 1.18
CA HIS A 52 11.07 15.31 0.09
C HIS A 52 9.75 16.02 -0.24
N PRO A 53 9.22 16.88 0.67
CA PRO A 53 7.99 17.62 0.43
C PRO A 53 8.12 18.52 -0.81
N PHE A 54 6.99 18.94 -1.37
CA PHE A 54 6.92 19.79 -2.57
C PHE A 54 7.37 19.13 -3.89
N THR A 55 7.79 17.86 -3.89
CA THR A 55 8.27 17.18 -5.11
C THR A 55 7.18 16.39 -5.85
N CYS A 56 6.07 16.08 -5.17
CA CYS A 56 5.01 15.22 -5.70
C CYS A 56 3.69 15.97 -5.82
N ALA A 57 3.04 15.90 -6.97
CA ALA A 57 1.72 16.51 -7.20
C ALA A 57 0.58 15.53 -6.87
N ALA A 58 0.82 14.23 -7.06
CA ALA A 58 -0.21 13.21 -6.84
C ALA A 58 0.35 11.80 -6.55
N LEU A 59 -0.45 10.99 -5.85
CA LEU A 59 -0.20 9.59 -5.55
C LEU A 59 -1.44 8.77 -5.90
N ILE A 60 -1.25 7.73 -6.71
CA ILE A 60 -2.21 6.67 -6.94
C ILE A 60 -1.71 5.44 -6.18
N ALA A 61 -2.34 5.14 -5.06
CA ALA A 61 -2.02 4.02 -4.18
C ALA A 61 -2.88 2.81 -4.54
N LEU A 62 -2.27 1.81 -5.16
CA LEU A 62 -2.90 0.57 -5.60
C LEU A 62 -2.63 -0.54 -4.56
N ASP A 63 -3.66 -0.90 -3.82
CA ASP A 63 -3.70 -1.93 -2.79
C ASP A 63 -2.43 -1.96 -1.90
N SER A 64 -2.26 -0.89 -1.15
CA SER A 64 -1.05 -0.62 -0.35
C SER A 64 -0.66 -1.80 0.55
N ASN A 65 0.61 -2.18 0.55
CA ASN A 65 1.10 -3.11 1.57
C ASN A 65 1.05 -2.43 2.95
N ILE A 66 0.54 -3.15 3.95
CA ILE A 66 0.47 -2.69 5.33
C ILE A 66 1.87 -2.71 5.97
N ALA A 67 2.47 -1.53 6.15
CA ALA A 67 3.86 -1.41 6.57
C ALA A 67 4.09 -1.48 8.10
N ASN A 68 3.03 -1.52 8.89
CA ASN A 68 3.10 -1.26 10.34
C ASN A 68 2.54 -2.37 11.22
N VAL A 69 2.24 -3.54 10.67
CA VAL A 69 1.69 -4.67 11.43
C VAL A 69 2.26 -5.99 10.90
N ASN A 70 2.41 -6.99 11.77
CA ASN A 70 2.67 -8.35 11.35
C ASN A 70 1.37 -9.10 11.06
N TYR A 71 1.44 -10.14 10.23
CA TYR A 71 0.30 -11.05 10.07
C TYR A 71 0.01 -11.79 11.38
N SER A 72 1.05 -12.09 12.16
CA SER A 72 0.91 -12.72 13.48
C SER A 72 0.14 -11.87 14.50
N ASP A 73 0.11 -10.54 14.33
CA ASP A 73 -0.62 -9.62 15.20
C ASP A 73 -2.13 -9.56 14.87
N ILE A 74 -2.52 -9.85 13.62
CA ILE A 74 -3.92 -9.78 13.16
C ILE A 74 -4.62 -11.14 13.10
N LEU A 75 -3.85 -12.24 13.02
CA LEU A 75 -4.37 -13.61 12.96
C LEU A 75 -4.39 -14.22 14.36
N PRO A 76 -5.56 -14.63 14.90
CA PRO A 76 -5.67 -15.25 16.23
C PRO A 76 -4.61 -16.33 16.49
N ASP A 77 -3.86 -16.21 17.59
CA ASP A 77 -2.81 -17.16 17.93
C ASP A 77 -3.40 -18.45 18.53
N PRO A 78 -3.26 -19.62 17.87
CA PRO A 78 -3.78 -20.89 18.39
C PRO A 78 -3.09 -21.35 19.69
N LEU A 79 -1.94 -20.77 20.04
CA LEU A 79 -1.22 -21.07 21.29
C LEU A 79 -1.60 -20.12 22.43
N SER A 80 -2.38 -19.07 22.17
CA SER A 80 -2.83 -18.15 23.21
C SER A 80 -3.76 -18.85 24.19
N PRO A 81 -3.62 -18.62 25.52
CA PRO A 81 -4.56 -19.17 26.50
C PRO A 81 -5.99 -18.63 26.34
N THR A 82 -6.18 -17.54 25.60
CA THR A 82 -7.49 -16.94 25.29
C THR A 82 -8.00 -17.31 23.89
N PHE A 83 -7.34 -18.23 23.20
CA PHE A 83 -7.76 -18.66 21.88
C PHE A 83 -9.09 -19.42 21.91
N ASP A 84 -10.06 -18.93 21.14
CA ASP A 84 -11.32 -19.63 20.89
C ASP A 84 -11.32 -20.16 19.45
N PRO A 85 -11.27 -21.49 19.24
CA PRO A 85 -11.33 -22.11 17.92
C PRO A 85 -12.56 -21.70 17.10
N SER A 86 -13.69 -21.38 17.75
CA SER A 86 -14.92 -21.00 17.05
C SER A 86 -14.74 -19.73 16.18
N THR A 87 -13.78 -18.88 16.54
CA THR A 87 -13.47 -17.64 15.81
C THR A 87 -12.84 -17.89 14.43
N VAL A 88 -12.10 -19.00 14.28
CA VAL A 88 -11.34 -19.32 13.06
C VAL A 88 -11.96 -20.44 12.22
N LEU A 89 -12.85 -21.25 12.83
CA LEU A 89 -13.50 -22.37 12.14
C LEU A 89 -14.55 -21.90 11.13
N ALA A 90 -14.56 -22.56 9.97
CA ALA A 90 -15.50 -22.34 8.89
C ALA A 90 -15.66 -23.61 8.02
N PRO A 91 -16.68 -23.70 7.14
CA PRO A 91 -16.85 -24.85 6.24
C PRO A 91 -15.62 -25.18 5.38
N ASP A 92 -14.82 -24.17 5.01
CA ASP A 92 -13.58 -24.31 4.23
C ASP A 92 -12.30 -24.25 5.09
N CYS A 93 -12.43 -24.13 6.42
CA CYS A 93 -11.32 -23.89 7.35
C CYS A 93 -11.49 -24.69 8.64
N SER A 94 -10.89 -25.88 8.69
CA SER A 94 -10.69 -26.62 9.94
C SER A 94 -9.55 -26.04 10.77
N LEU A 95 -9.47 -26.39 12.07
CA LEU A 95 -8.41 -25.90 12.95
C LEU A 95 -6.99 -26.27 12.45
N PRO A 96 -6.73 -27.51 11.98
CA PRO A 96 -5.43 -27.84 11.39
C PRO A 96 -5.10 -26.98 10.15
N GLN A 97 -6.08 -26.73 9.27
CA GLN A 97 -5.89 -25.88 8.09
C GLN A 97 -5.60 -24.43 8.48
N TYR A 98 -6.29 -23.91 9.50
CA TYR A 98 -6.02 -22.58 10.04
C TYR A 98 -4.58 -22.46 10.56
N ILE A 99 -4.13 -23.43 11.37
CA ILE A 99 -2.77 -23.44 11.93
C ILE A 99 -1.75 -23.45 10.79
N GLU A 100 -1.91 -24.33 9.80
CA GLU A 100 -1.01 -24.41 8.65
C GLU A 100 -0.97 -23.09 7.87
N ALA A 101 -2.15 -22.54 7.52
CA ALA A 101 -2.25 -21.29 6.78
C ALA A 101 -1.64 -20.11 7.55
N ARG A 102 -1.92 -20.00 8.87
CA ARG A 102 -1.32 -18.97 9.73
C ARG A 102 0.19 -19.10 9.77
N THR A 103 0.73 -20.30 10.02
CA THR A 103 2.18 -20.52 10.03
C THR A 103 2.80 -20.10 8.70
N ARG A 104 2.19 -20.47 7.57
CA ARG A 104 2.67 -20.08 6.25
C ARG A 104 2.67 -18.56 6.06
N LEU A 105 1.55 -17.89 6.33
CA LEU A 105 1.43 -16.44 6.16
C LEU A 105 2.43 -15.68 7.05
N THR A 106 2.54 -16.03 8.33
CA THR A 106 3.47 -15.39 9.26
C THR A 106 4.94 -15.63 8.87
N SER A 107 5.27 -16.81 8.32
CA SER A 107 6.62 -17.13 7.86
C SER A 107 7.04 -16.43 6.57
N VAL A 108 6.11 -15.74 5.89
CA VAL A 108 6.35 -15.03 4.63
C VAL A 108 6.19 -13.52 4.82
N PHE A 109 5.14 -13.09 5.53
CA PHE A 109 4.69 -11.70 5.51
C PHE A 109 4.98 -10.92 6.78
N ASP A 110 5.30 -11.57 7.90
CA ASP A 110 5.73 -10.83 9.10
C ASP A 110 6.96 -9.97 8.78
N LEU A 111 7.05 -8.80 9.39
CA LEU A 111 7.98 -7.73 8.99
C LEU A 111 9.45 -8.10 9.23
N SER A 112 9.70 -9.05 10.13
CA SER A 112 11.03 -9.60 10.41
C SER A 112 11.47 -10.66 9.42
N VAL A 113 10.58 -11.17 8.58
CA VAL A 113 10.87 -12.20 7.58
C VAL A 113 11.58 -11.55 6.38
N PRO A 114 12.78 -12.02 6.01
CA PRO A 114 13.45 -11.60 4.78
C PRO A 114 12.63 -11.99 3.55
N ASN A 115 12.49 -11.07 2.59
CA ASN A 115 11.83 -11.33 1.32
C ASN A 115 12.84 -11.38 0.16
N SER A 116 12.39 -11.85 -1.01
CA SER A 116 13.21 -11.91 -2.23
C SER A 116 13.65 -10.54 -2.74
N GLU A 117 12.96 -9.47 -2.32
CA GLU A 117 13.28 -8.08 -2.67
C GLU A 117 14.44 -7.51 -1.82
N SER A 118 14.96 -8.30 -0.87
CA SER A 118 16.02 -7.88 0.06
C SER A 118 15.69 -6.60 0.83
N MET A 119 14.39 -6.34 1.04
CA MET A 119 13.92 -5.18 1.77
C MET A 119 13.81 -5.50 3.26
N ASP A 120 14.46 -4.69 4.10
CA ASP A 120 14.29 -4.77 5.55
C ASP A 120 13.04 -4.00 5.98
N ARG A 121 11.98 -4.76 6.32
CA ARG A 121 10.67 -4.20 6.69
C ARG A 121 10.52 -3.99 8.21
N ARG A 122 11.52 -4.37 9.02
CA ARG A 122 11.44 -4.32 10.50
C ARG A 122 11.22 -2.93 11.05
N ALA A 123 11.75 -1.91 10.37
CA ALA A 123 11.59 -0.51 10.78
C ALA A 123 10.23 0.08 10.36
N GLY A 124 9.42 -0.63 9.58
CA GLY A 124 8.13 -0.15 9.05
C GLY A 124 7.21 0.46 10.10
N PRO A 125 6.93 -0.18 11.25
CA PRO A 125 6.07 0.37 12.29
C PRO A 125 6.64 1.63 12.95
N LYS A 126 7.95 1.84 12.89
CA LYS A 126 8.59 3.08 13.38
C LYS A 126 8.53 4.20 12.34
N LEU A 127 8.69 3.85 11.06
CA LEU A 127 8.76 4.80 9.96
C LEU A 127 7.38 5.28 9.51
N LEU A 128 6.39 4.38 9.46
CA LEU A 128 4.99 4.64 9.11
C LEU A 128 4.05 4.02 10.15
N PRO A 129 4.07 4.47 11.42
CA PRO A 129 3.29 3.86 12.50
C PRO A 129 1.78 3.87 12.26
N TYR A 130 1.30 4.78 11.42
CA TYR A 130 -0.12 5.00 11.20
C TYR A 130 -0.47 5.03 9.71
N ALA A 131 -1.71 4.63 9.41
CA ALA A 131 -2.24 4.69 8.05
C ALA A 131 -2.58 6.14 7.65
N ASP A 132 -3.09 6.92 8.58
CA ASP A 132 -3.69 8.25 8.41
C ASP A 132 -2.74 9.43 8.64
N ASN A 133 -1.48 9.18 9.01
CA ASN A 133 -0.49 10.24 9.21
C ASN A 133 0.96 9.81 8.88
N PRO A 134 1.88 10.78 8.66
CA PRO A 134 1.64 12.22 8.57
C PRO A 134 0.88 12.61 7.30
N LYS A 135 0.31 13.83 7.31
CA LYS A 135 -0.14 14.47 6.07
C LYS A 135 1.07 14.72 5.17
N LEU A 136 0.91 14.37 3.90
CA LEU A 136 1.92 14.52 2.87
C LEU A 136 1.72 15.85 2.14
N ILE A 137 2.80 16.55 1.83
CA ILE A 137 2.76 17.90 1.26
C ILE A 137 3.13 17.84 -0.22
N GLY A 138 2.21 18.28 -1.06
CA GLY A 138 2.36 18.37 -2.50
C GLY A 138 3.09 19.62 -2.99
N THR A 139 3.28 19.71 -4.31
CA THR A 139 4.04 20.78 -4.99
C THR A 139 3.50 22.19 -4.75
N ASP A 140 2.22 22.34 -4.41
CA ASP A 140 1.59 23.63 -4.14
C ASP A 140 1.49 23.97 -2.64
N GLY A 141 2.18 23.19 -1.78
CA GLY A 141 2.19 23.36 -0.34
C GLY A 141 0.93 22.89 0.39
N LYS A 142 -0.04 22.31 -0.33
CA LYS A 142 -1.22 21.65 0.24
C LYS A 142 -1.02 20.14 0.27
N GLY A 143 -1.99 19.36 0.74
CA GLY A 143 -2.00 17.91 0.56
C GLY A 143 -1.89 17.53 -0.92
N LEU A 144 -1.24 16.42 -1.32
CA LEU A 144 -1.21 16.01 -2.73
C LEU A 144 -2.57 15.43 -3.20
N TRP A 145 -2.82 15.39 -4.52
CA TRP A 145 -3.97 14.64 -5.02
C TRP A 145 -3.79 13.15 -4.78
N LEU A 146 -4.73 12.53 -4.08
CA LEU A 146 -4.61 11.13 -3.65
C LEU A 146 -5.76 10.29 -4.20
N THR A 147 -5.40 9.18 -4.83
CA THR A 147 -6.32 8.09 -5.13
C THR A 147 -5.89 6.87 -4.34
N VAL A 148 -6.81 6.30 -3.56
CA VAL A 148 -6.60 5.03 -2.85
C VAL A 148 -7.52 3.98 -3.46
N VAL A 149 -6.93 2.90 -3.97
CA VAL A 149 -7.67 1.78 -4.55
C VAL A 149 -7.34 0.52 -3.75
N GLY A 150 -8.36 -0.16 -3.23
CA GLY A 150 -8.24 -1.48 -2.61
C GLY A 150 -8.66 -2.61 -3.56
N HIS A 151 -8.20 -3.82 -3.29
CA HIS A 151 -8.62 -5.01 -4.01
C HIS A 151 -10.10 -5.37 -3.79
N ASP A 152 -10.65 -6.20 -4.68
CA ASP A 152 -11.92 -6.88 -4.46
C ASP A 152 -11.74 -8.01 -3.43
N PRO A 153 -12.50 -8.02 -2.32
CA PRO A 153 -12.25 -8.94 -1.21
C PRO A 153 -12.47 -10.40 -1.58
N VAL A 154 -13.41 -10.69 -2.48
CA VAL A 154 -13.72 -12.06 -2.92
C VAL A 154 -12.62 -12.56 -3.83
N THR A 155 -12.22 -11.74 -4.81
CA THR A 155 -11.13 -12.06 -5.74
C THR A 155 -9.82 -12.26 -4.99
N PHE A 156 -9.50 -11.40 -4.03
CA PHE A 156 -8.32 -11.57 -3.19
C PHE A 156 -8.35 -12.89 -2.41
N ALA A 157 -9.50 -13.27 -1.84
CA ALA A 157 -9.65 -14.53 -1.13
C ALA A 157 -9.46 -15.74 -2.07
N ASP A 158 -9.97 -15.67 -3.30
CA ASP A 158 -9.81 -16.71 -4.32
C ASP A 158 -8.34 -16.89 -4.72
N VAL A 159 -7.65 -15.79 -5.01
CA VAL A 159 -6.22 -15.80 -5.36
C VAL A 159 -5.36 -16.24 -4.17
N SER A 160 -5.72 -15.86 -2.95
CA SER A 160 -5.02 -16.30 -1.72
C SER A 160 -5.13 -17.81 -1.51
N LEU A 161 -6.30 -18.39 -1.78
CA LEU A 161 -6.47 -19.84 -1.74
C LEU A 161 -5.61 -20.51 -2.82
N GLU A 162 -5.67 -20.03 -4.06
CA GLU A 162 -4.93 -20.63 -5.18
C GLU A 162 -3.41 -20.58 -4.97
N ARG A 163 -2.88 -19.42 -4.56
CA ARG A 163 -1.42 -19.18 -4.50
C ARG A 163 -0.80 -19.59 -3.18
N MET A 164 -1.51 -19.39 -2.07
CA MET A 164 -0.97 -19.58 -0.73
C MET A 164 -1.62 -20.74 0.01
N GLY A 165 -2.72 -21.32 -0.50
CA GLY A 165 -3.49 -22.34 0.21
C GLY A 165 -4.25 -21.76 1.40
N THR A 166 -4.45 -20.43 1.45
CA THR A 166 -5.16 -19.78 2.55
C THR A 166 -6.66 -19.99 2.39
N PRO A 167 -7.37 -20.58 3.37
CA PRO A 167 -8.83 -20.70 3.31
C PRO A 167 -9.50 -19.34 3.08
N LYS A 168 -10.52 -19.29 2.21
CA LYS A 168 -11.16 -18.03 1.81
C LYS A 168 -11.77 -17.33 3.03
N SER A 169 -12.39 -18.10 3.93
CA SER A 169 -12.94 -17.57 5.17
C SER A 169 -11.90 -16.87 6.05
N MET A 170 -10.64 -17.29 6.00
CA MET A 170 -9.56 -16.66 6.76
C MET A 170 -9.22 -15.27 6.19
N SER A 171 -9.06 -15.15 4.87
CA SER A 171 -8.86 -13.84 4.21
C SER A 171 -10.05 -12.91 4.46
N MET A 172 -11.28 -13.43 4.30
CA MET A 172 -12.50 -12.64 4.47
C MET A 172 -12.74 -12.17 5.90
N ARG A 173 -12.36 -12.96 6.92
CA ARG A 173 -12.60 -12.60 8.34
C ARG A 173 -11.51 -11.72 8.94
N PHE A 174 -10.26 -11.89 8.53
CA PHE A 174 -9.13 -11.27 9.22
C PHE A 174 -8.36 -10.30 8.33
N THR A 175 -7.85 -10.78 7.20
CA THR A 175 -6.97 -9.99 6.33
C THR A 175 -7.74 -8.84 5.66
N ASN A 176 -8.84 -9.12 4.97
CA ASN A 176 -9.59 -8.13 4.21
C ASN A 176 -10.14 -7.00 5.10
N PRO A 177 -10.77 -7.26 6.27
CA PRO A 177 -11.26 -6.19 7.12
C PRO A 177 -10.14 -5.29 7.65
N TYR A 178 -8.99 -5.88 8.02
CA TYR A 178 -7.85 -5.08 8.48
C TYR A 178 -7.27 -4.23 7.34
N TRP A 179 -7.11 -4.83 6.15
CA TRP A 179 -6.59 -4.14 4.97
C TRP A 179 -7.51 -3.02 4.51
N ALA A 180 -8.82 -3.25 4.49
CA ALA A 180 -9.81 -2.23 4.19
C ALA A 180 -9.74 -1.05 5.17
N LYS A 181 -9.57 -1.34 6.48
CA LYS A 181 -9.36 -0.30 7.50
C LYS A 181 -8.07 0.49 7.25
N TYR A 182 -6.99 -0.19 6.87
CA TYR A 182 -5.73 0.47 6.54
C TYR A 182 -5.89 1.42 5.33
N ASN A 183 -6.48 0.93 4.24
CA ASN A 183 -6.76 1.75 3.05
C ASN A 183 -7.69 2.93 3.38
N ALA A 184 -8.71 2.72 4.23
CA ALA A 184 -9.57 3.80 4.71
C ALA A 184 -8.81 4.86 5.52
N GLY A 185 -7.75 4.48 6.25
CA GLY A 185 -6.88 5.44 6.93
C GLY A 185 -6.02 6.25 5.95
N LEU A 186 -5.53 5.62 4.87
CA LEU A 186 -4.68 6.29 3.88
C LEU A 186 -5.31 7.54 3.28
N VAL A 187 -6.65 7.60 3.17
CA VAL A 187 -7.35 8.76 2.60
C VAL A 187 -7.05 10.07 3.35
N SER A 188 -6.69 9.97 4.64
CA SER A 188 -6.44 11.09 5.54
C SER A 188 -5.01 11.64 5.48
N ILE A 189 -4.11 11.02 4.70
CA ILE A 189 -2.73 11.52 4.53
C ILE A 189 -2.66 12.74 3.60
N THR A 190 -3.79 13.24 3.12
CA THR A 190 -3.90 14.47 2.33
C THR A 190 -5.03 15.37 2.86
N ASP A 191 -5.37 16.42 2.13
CA ASP A 191 -6.51 17.29 2.42
C ASP A 191 -7.83 16.65 1.97
N GLU A 192 -8.92 16.94 2.69
CA GLU A 192 -10.22 16.28 2.51
C GLU A 192 -10.79 16.46 1.10
N ASP A 193 -10.52 17.60 0.44
CA ASP A 193 -10.93 17.89 -0.92
C ASP A 193 -10.03 17.24 -1.99
N ARG A 194 -8.96 16.55 -1.57
CA ARG A 194 -7.95 15.95 -2.45
C ARG A 194 -7.95 14.42 -2.47
N CYS A 195 -8.88 13.78 -1.76
CA CYS A 195 -9.14 12.34 -1.85
C CYS A 195 -10.65 12.07 -1.82
N GLU A 196 -11.14 11.23 -2.73
CA GLU A 196 -12.57 10.88 -2.84
C GLU A 196 -12.95 9.67 -1.96
N GLY A 197 -12.04 9.22 -1.10
CA GLY A 197 -12.18 7.98 -0.34
C GLY A 197 -11.53 6.78 -1.03
N VAL A 198 -11.84 5.57 -0.54
CA VAL A 198 -11.29 4.32 -1.07
C VAL A 198 -12.17 3.81 -2.21
N LYS A 199 -11.56 3.59 -3.38
CA LYS A 199 -12.18 2.87 -4.50
C LYS A 199 -11.89 1.38 -4.36
N ILE A 200 -12.82 0.52 -4.76
CA ILE A 200 -12.60 -0.93 -4.82
C ILE A 200 -12.47 -1.33 -6.28
N ALA A 201 -11.34 -1.95 -6.65
CA ALA A 201 -11.10 -2.49 -7.98
C ALA A 201 -11.85 -3.82 -8.13
N SER A 202 -13.08 -3.75 -8.63
CA SER A 202 -13.96 -4.93 -8.76
C SER A 202 -13.34 -5.98 -9.67
N GLY A 203 -13.28 -7.23 -9.20
CA GLY A 203 -12.66 -8.33 -9.93
C GLY A 203 -11.13 -8.36 -9.90
N CYS A 204 -10.47 -7.45 -9.17
CA CYS A 204 -9.01 -7.44 -9.04
C CYS A 204 -8.57 -8.00 -7.68
N GLY A 205 -7.48 -8.76 -7.69
CA GLY A 205 -6.76 -9.16 -6.48
C GLY A 205 -5.78 -8.08 -6.02
N HIS A 206 -4.71 -8.49 -5.35
CA HIS A 206 -3.70 -7.58 -4.79
C HIS A 206 -2.94 -6.76 -5.86
N PHE A 207 -2.80 -7.29 -7.08
CA PHE A 207 -2.00 -6.67 -8.13
C PHE A 207 -2.90 -6.00 -9.19
N ILE A 208 -3.61 -4.95 -8.77
CA ILE A 208 -4.59 -4.22 -9.59
C ILE A 208 -4.02 -3.77 -10.94
N GLN A 209 -2.76 -3.33 -10.98
CA GLN A 209 -2.12 -2.91 -12.23
C GLN A 209 -1.88 -4.03 -13.25
N ILE A 210 -1.93 -5.29 -12.80
CA ILE A 210 -1.84 -6.47 -13.67
C ILE A 210 -3.26 -6.90 -14.05
N ASP A 211 -4.16 -6.92 -13.08
CA ASP A 211 -5.53 -7.43 -13.26
C ASP A 211 -6.40 -6.46 -14.10
N ASP A 212 -6.26 -5.15 -13.90
CA ASP A 212 -6.99 -4.10 -14.61
C ASP A 212 -6.10 -2.86 -14.87
N PRO A 213 -5.25 -2.91 -15.91
CA PRO A 213 -4.42 -1.78 -16.31
C PRO A 213 -5.24 -0.58 -16.84
N ASP A 214 -6.46 -0.81 -17.34
CA ASP A 214 -7.33 0.24 -17.86
C ASP A 214 -7.86 1.11 -16.72
N LEU A 215 -8.28 0.51 -15.60
CA LEU A 215 -8.61 1.24 -14.37
C LEU A 215 -7.45 2.14 -13.93
N VAL A 216 -6.22 1.63 -13.92
CA VAL A 216 -5.04 2.44 -13.56
C VAL A 216 -4.86 3.61 -14.52
N ALA A 217 -5.03 3.38 -15.83
CA ALA A 217 -4.94 4.45 -16.82
C ALA A 217 -6.04 5.51 -16.64
N GLU A 218 -7.27 5.11 -16.30
CA GLU A 218 -8.36 6.05 -16.02
C GLU A 218 -8.09 6.88 -14.76
N GLU A 219 -7.57 6.28 -13.69
CA GLU A 219 -7.19 7.04 -12.48
C GLU A 219 -6.06 8.04 -12.76
N ILE A 220 -5.10 7.69 -13.63
CA ILE A 220 -4.08 8.64 -14.09
C ILE A 220 -4.73 9.80 -14.84
N LYS A 221 -5.68 9.55 -15.76
CA LYS A 221 -6.39 10.61 -16.49
C LYS A 221 -7.16 11.53 -15.56
N VAL A 222 -7.82 10.97 -14.53
CA VAL A 222 -8.52 11.76 -13.51
C VAL A 222 -7.56 12.69 -12.79
N ILE A 223 -6.39 12.20 -12.37
CA ILE A 223 -5.35 13.01 -11.74
C ILE A 223 -4.82 14.09 -12.68
N LEU A 224 -4.52 13.75 -13.94
CA LEU A 224 -4.05 14.74 -14.93
C LEU A 224 -5.07 15.86 -15.14
N LYS A 225 -6.35 15.53 -15.19
CA LYS A 225 -7.43 16.53 -15.26
C LYS A 225 -7.50 17.42 -14.02
N LYS A 226 -7.33 16.85 -12.81
CA LYS A 226 -7.28 17.62 -11.55
C LYS A 226 -6.07 18.55 -11.45
N LEU A 227 -5.02 18.27 -12.21
CA LEU A 227 -3.81 19.07 -12.32
C LEU A 227 -3.83 20.06 -13.50
N ASP A 228 -4.92 20.13 -14.28
CA ASP A 228 -5.02 20.91 -15.52
C ASP A 228 -3.93 20.53 -16.57
N LEU A 229 -3.59 19.24 -16.64
CA LEU A 229 -2.57 18.66 -17.54
C LEU A 229 -3.15 17.73 -18.62
N ALA A 230 -4.49 17.62 -18.72
CA ALA A 230 -5.21 16.76 -19.66
C ALA A 230 -6.05 17.55 -20.66
#